data_AF-A0A103XJG2-F1
#
_entry.id   AF-A0A103XJG2-F1
#
_cell.length_a   1.000
_cell.length_b   1.000
_cell.length_c   1.000
_cell.angle_alpha   90.00
_cell.angle_beta   90.00
_cell.angle_gamma   90.00
#
_symmetry.space_group_name_H-M   'P 1'
#
loop_
_entity.id
_entity.type
_entity.pdbx_description
1 polymer ?
#
loop_
_entity_poly.entity_id
_entity_poly.type
_entity_poly.pdbx_seq_one_letter_code
_entity_poly.pdbx_strand_id
1 'polypeptide(L)'
;MDKLLFYLLLLLIIIQFAPGAVTKPTPLNFVKTSCKTTLYPALCVNSLSSYAGSINGHDQQLAKSAVLVSLNNAKSLTTFVSRLAKTSKTNPRESQALKDCISSMASSVASLTQSVQELGKMAQFKGQNLVWHMNNVETWVSSALTNQNICAGGFSDRSMNGKVKDAVYRKMNSVTQITSNALALVNGFASRHKKFYLLVLLIILQYTTGNAADPAAMNYVTASCKTTRYPSLCVRCLSTYARSIQGNDQLLAKAAISVSLNNAKSAAAYVTKLSRSSGLKPREFQAMKDCVNGMNSCVPSLNQSVLELAKMARLTGQNFEWHMSNVETWVSSALTNQNTCARGFSDGSMNGPVKDAVIRRMSYVAQLTSNALALVNSPSISKPTSPQPNYSQDDDDDDDDDDDDVKVGTSPRLLAQIALAATLSATRTTSTKLTTYSKTHKLTKRETSAMKDCIEEIGDSAYELRKSMVEMTKVHTGSGFLFEMNSIETWVSAVLTDDDTCTDGFSGQYMNGELKTMVRKEVLNIAHLASIALTFVNKFAKG
;
A
#
# COMPACT_ATOMS: atom_id res chain seq x y z
N MET A 1 22.76 29.48 36.03
CA MET A 1 22.39 29.05 37.39
C MET A 1 23.61 28.42 38.03
N ASP A 2 23.89 28.74 39.30
CA ASP A 2 24.94 28.08 40.06
C ASP A 2 24.74 26.58 40.03
N LYS A 3 25.83 25.81 39.83
CA LYS A 3 25.80 24.35 39.79
C LYS A 3 25.08 23.78 41.02
N LEU A 4 25.18 24.47 42.17
CA LEU A 4 24.48 24.15 43.40
C LEU A 4 22.94 24.17 43.26
N LEU A 5 22.39 25.15 42.54
CA LEU A 5 20.95 25.27 42.30
C LEU A 5 20.44 24.17 41.34
N PHE A 6 21.27 23.78 40.38
CA PHE A 6 20.99 22.66 39.47
C PHE A 6 20.95 21.32 40.22
N TYR A 7 21.92 21.08 41.11
CA TYR A 7 21.92 19.88 41.96
C TYR A 7 20.77 19.88 42.97
N LEU A 8 20.41 21.03 43.55
CA LEU A 8 19.25 21.16 44.44
C LEU A 8 17.92 20.89 43.71
N LEU A 9 17.76 21.39 42.47
CA LEU A 9 16.60 21.10 41.63
C LEU A 9 16.55 19.63 41.20
N LEU A 10 17.69 19.01 40.86
CA LEU A 10 17.79 17.57 40.61
C LEU A 10 17.40 16.74 41.84
N LEU A 11 17.81 17.16 43.03
CA LEU A 11 17.49 16.48 44.29
C LEU A 11 16.01 16.65 44.65
N LEU A 12 15.42 17.82 44.42
CA LEU A 12 13.97 18.06 44.55
C LEU A 12 13.14 17.27 43.53
N ILE A 13 13.64 17.09 42.30
CA ILE A 13 13.04 16.21 41.28
C ILE A 13 13.15 14.74 41.70
N ILE A 14 14.30 14.29 42.23
CA ILE A 14 14.44 12.94 42.79
C ILE A 14 13.51 12.75 43.99
N ILE A 15 13.15 13.79 44.73
CA ILE A 15 12.16 13.71 45.83
C ILE A 15 10.71 13.74 45.30
N GLN A 16 10.42 14.45 44.19
CA GLN A 16 9.10 14.43 43.52
C GLN A 16 8.83 13.15 42.71
N PHE A 17 9.89 12.52 42.20
CA PHE A 17 9.86 11.24 41.47
C PHE A 17 10.43 10.07 42.27
N ALA A 18 10.82 10.30 43.53
CA ALA A 18 10.86 9.23 44.51
C ALA A 18 9.45 8.65 44.44
N PRO A 19 9.30 7.33 44.24
CA PRO A 19 8.01 6.73 44.40
C PRO A 19 7.66 6.91 45.87
N GLY A 20 6.97 8.02 46.19
CA GLY A 20 6.01 8.01 47.28
C GLY A 20 5.20 6.74 47.08
N ALA A 21 4.96 6.00 48.14
CA ALA A 21 4.30 4.70 48.12
C ALA A 21 2.87 4.82 47.53
N VAL A 22 2.76 5.04 46.23
CA VAL A 22 1.55 4.98 45.44
C VAL A 22 1.52 3.53 45.01
N THR A 23 0.70 2.76 45.74
CA THR A 23 0.39 1.37 45.43
C THR A 23 0.20 1.22 43.92
N LYS A 24 1.07 0.45 43.24
CA LYS A 24 0.91 0.15 41.81
C LYS A 24 -0.54 -0.29 41.61
N PRO A 25 -1.33 0.35 40.71
CA PRO A 25 -2.70 -0.05 40.50
C PRO A 25 -2.68 -1.54 40.14
N THR A 26 -3.52 -2.33 40.82
CA THR A 26 -3.62 -3.75 40.51
C THR A 26 -3.85 -3.93 39.00
N PRO A 27 -3.36 -5.00 38.37
CA PRO A 27 -3.46 -5.15 36.92
C PRO A 27 -4.91 -5.02 36.40
N LEU A 28 -5.89 -5.42 37.22
CA LEU A 28 -7.31 -5.24 36.94
C LEU A 28 -7.77 -3.78 36.99
N ASN A 29 -7.29 -2.99 37.94
CA ASN A 29 -7.61 -1.56 38.04
C ASN A 29 -7.05 -0.76 36.85
N PHE A 30 -5.89 -1.16 36.31
CA PHE A 30 -5.36 -0.60 35.07
C PHE A 30 -6.30 -0.85 33.89
N VAL A 31 -6.75 -2.10 33.70
CA VAL A 31 -7.73 -2.45 32.65
C VAL A 31 -9.02 -1.64 32.82
N LYS A 32 -9.58 -1.58 34.04
CA LYS A 32 -10.79 -0.79 34.33
C LYS A 32 -10.62 0.67 33.96
N THR A 33 -9.46 1.27 34.27
CA THR A 33 -9.18 2.67 33.99
C THR A 33 -9.05 2.93 32.49
N SER A 34 -8.29 2.09 31.79
CA SER A 34 -8.09 2.24 30.34
C SER A 34 -9.36 2.01 29.53
N CYS A 35 -10.24 1.12 29.99
CA CYS A 35 -11.53 0.89 29.33
C CYS A 35 -12.52 2.06 29.46
N LYS A 36 -12.31 3.03 30.37
CA LYS A 36 -13.20 4.21 30.50
C LYS A 36 -13.20 5.09 29.25
N THR A 37 -12.14 5.05 28.44
CA THR A 37 -12.02 5.87 27.23
C THR A 37 -12.58 5.17 25.98
N THR A 38 -13.14 3.97 26.12
CA THR A 38 -13.70 3.21 25.00
C THR A 38 -15.20 3.44 24.87
N LEU A 39 -15.76 3.15 23.70
CA LEU A 39 -17.19 3.33 23.44
C LEU A 39 -18.07 2.35 24.23
N TYR A 40 -17.55 1.16 24.55
CA TYR A 40 -18.26 0.14 25.33
C TYR A 40 -17.45 -0.30 26.57
N PRO A 41 -17.36 0.53 27.63
CA PRO A 41 -16.46 0.30 28.76
C PRO A 41 -16.71 -1.01 29.52
N ALA A 42 -17.98 -1.34 29.79
CA ALA A 42 -18.33 -2.57 30.50
C ALA A 42 -17.89 -3.83 29.73
N LEU A 43 -18.13 -3.85 28.42
CA LEU A 43 -17.70 -4.93 27.54
C LEU A 43 -16.17 -5.01 27.45
N CYS A 44 -15.48 -3.85 27.36
CA CYS A 44 -14.02 -3.78 27.38
C CYS A 44 -13.44 -4.44 28.64
N VAL A 45 -13.96 -4.08 29.82
CA VAL A 45 -13.50 -4.66 31.09
C VAL A 45 -13.77 -6.16 31.13
N ASN A 46 -14.98 -6.59 30.78
CA ASN A 46 -15.35 -8.00 30.77
C ASN A 46 -14.43 -8.83 29.85
N SER A 47 -14.13 -8.30 28.66
CA SER A 47 -13.30 -8.97 27.67
C SER A 47 -11.81 -9.04 28.02
N LEU A 48 -11.30 -8.13 28.87
CA LEU A 48 -9.87 -7.99 29.17
C LEU A 48 -9.47 -8.37 30.59
N SER A 49 -10.43 -8.57 31.50
CA SER A 49 -10.14 -8.84 32.91
C SER A 49 -9.28 -10.10 33.12
N SER A 50 -9.52 -11.17 32.36
CA SER A 50 -8.70 -12.39 32.42
C SER A 50 -7.27 -12.19 31.91
N TYR A 51 -7.04 -11.18 31.07
CA TYR A 51 -5.72 -10.82 30.55
C TYR A 51 -4.98 -9.83 31.44
N ALA A 52 -5.61 -9.32 32.52
CA ALA A 52 -5.05 -8.28 33.38
C ALA A 52 -3.62 -8.61 33.85
N GLY A 53 -3.38 -9.84 34.30
CA GLY A 53 -2.04 -10.28 34.73
C GLY A 53 -0.99 -10.23 33.61
N SER A 54 -1.35 -10.59 32.37
CA SER A 54 -0.45 -10.52 31.21
C SER A 54 -0.23 -9.10 30.69
N ILE A 55 -1.23 -8.22 30.85
CA ILE A 55 -1.14 -6.80 30.51
C ILE A 55 -0.20 -6.09 31.49
N ASN A 56 -0.32 -6.42 32.78
CA ASN A 56 0.54 -5.95 33.86
C ASN A 56 0.82 -4.42 33.84
N GLY A 57 -0.19 -3.61 33.51
CA GLY A 57 -0.04 -2.15 33.45
C GLY A 57 0.65 -1.58 32.19
N HIS A 58 0.94 -2.39 31.16
CA HIS A 58 1.61 -1.92 29.95
C HIS A 58 0.60 -1.61 28.83
N ASP A 59 0.60 -0.37 28.33
CA ASP A 59 -0.32 0.05 27.26
C ASP A 59 -0.13 -0.75 25.95
N GLN A 60 1.11 -1.13 25.59
CA GLN A 60 1.36 -1.97 24.41
C GLN A 60 0.71 -3.35 24.56
N GLN A 61 0.86 -3.98 25.73
CA GLN A 61 0.25 -5.28 26.00
C GLN A 61 -1.26 -5.17 26.10
N LEU A 62 -1.78 -4.05 26.60
CA LEU A 62 -3.21 -3.77 26.59
C LEU A 62 -3.77 -3.70 25.16
N ALA A 63 -3.14 -2.91 24.29
CA ALA A 63 -3.53 -2.79 22.89
C ALA A 63 -3.44 -4.15 22.17
N LYS A 64 -2.34 -4.89 22.36
CA LYS A 64 -2.13 -6.22 21.78
C LYS A 64 -3.20 -7.21 22.27
N SER A 65 -3.46 -7.27 23.56
CA SER A 65 -4.49 -8.14 24.14
C SER A 65 -5.89 -7.79 23.64
N ALA A 66 -6.23 -6.51 23.49
CA ALA A 66 -7.52 -6.07 22.94
C ALA A 66 -7.71 -6.49 21.47
N VAL A 67 -6.67 -6.33 20.65
CA VAL A 67 -6.70 -6.78 19.24
C VAL A 67 -6.74 -8.32 19.16
N LEU A 68 -6.02 -9.03 20.03
CA LEU A 68 -6.05 -10.50 20.09
C LEU A 68 -7.44 -11.04 20.49
N VAL A 69 -8.09 -10.42 21.48
CA VAL A 69 -9.47 -10.77 21.85
C VAL A 69 -10.43 -10.50 20.69
N SER A 70 -10.25 -9.38 19.97
CA SER A 70 -11.02 -9.06 18.77
C SER A 70 -10.83 -10.13 17.68
N LEU A 71 -9.58 -10.56 17.45
CA LEU A 71 -9.22 -11.62 16.49
C LEU A 71 -9.90 -12.95 16.83
N ASN A 72 -9.87 -13.35 18.09
CA ASN A 72 -10.48 -14.61 18.53
C ASN A 72 -12.01 -14.58 18.39
N ASN A 73 -12.63 -13.45 18.69
CA ASN A 73 -14.06 -13.24 18.50
C ASN A 73 -14.44 -13.25 17.01
N ALA A 74 -13.63 -12.61 16.16
CA ALA A 74 -13.82 -12.63 14.71
C ALA A 74 -13.72 -14.06 14.15
N LYS A 75 -12.70 -14.84 14.55
CA LYS A 75 -12.56 -16.26 14.18
C LYS A 75 -13.76 -17.10 14.63
N SER A 76 -14.20 -16.93 15.88
CA SER A 76 -15.37 -17.62 16.44
C SER A 76 -16.66 -17.29 15.68
N LEU A 77 -16.79 -16.06 15.20
CA LEU A 77 -17.92 -15.68 14.36
C LEU A 77 -17.81 -16.29 12.96
N THR A 78 -16.64 -16.27 12.32
CA THR A 78 -16.43 -16.96 11.04
C THR A 78 -16.82 -18.43 11.12
N THR A 79 -16.35 -19.16 12.13
CA THR A 79 -16.72 -20.56 12.33
C THR A 79 -18.22 -20.73 12.55
N PHE A 80 -18.84 -19.85 13.33
CA PHE A 80 -20.29 -19.88 13.57
C PHE A 80 -21.09 -19.70 12.28
N VAL A 81 -20.76 -18.67 11.48
CA VAL A 81 -21.45 -18.37 10.22
C VAL A 81 -21.22 -19.50 9.20
N SER A 82 -20.01 -20.06 9.12
CA SER A 82 -19.71 -21.21 8.27
C SER A 82 -20.50 -22.46 8.64
N ARG A 83 -20.73 -22.71 9.94
CA ARG A 83 -21.61 -23.82 10.38
C ARG A 83 -23.06 -23.52 10.01
N LEU A 84 -23.51 -22.29 10.27
CA LEU A 84 -24.87 -21.87 9.97
C LEU A 84 -25.21 -22.02 8.48
N ALA A 85 -24.25 -21.70 7.60
CA ALA A 85 -24.37 -21.88 6.15
C ALA A 85 -24.45 -23.34 5.69
N LYS A 86 -23.97 -24.30 6.50
CA LYS A 86 -24.01 -25.73 6.19
C LYS A 86 -25.23 -26.44 6.77
N THR A 87 -25.67 -26.02 7.96
CA THR A 87 -26.68 -26.76 8.74
C THR A 87 -28.09 -26.20 8.62
N SER A 88 -28.23 -24.94 8.21
CA SER A 88 -29.53 -24.27 8.16
C SER A 88 -30.19 -24.48 6.80
N LYS A 89 -31.51 -24.67 6.78
CA LYS A 89 -32.30 -24.53 5.55
C LYS A 89 -32.36 -23.04 5.21
N THR A 90 -31.55 -22.62 4.26
CA THR A 90 -31.45 -21.21 3.82
C THR A 90 -32.06 -21.04 2.44
N ASN A 91 -32.73 -19.90 2.22
CA ASN A 91 -33.10 -19.50 0.88
C ASN A 91 -31.86 -18.97 0.11
N PRO A 92 -31.92 -18.77 -1.22
CA PRO A 92 -30.77 -18.31 -2.02
C PRO A 92 -30.17 -16.98 -1.50
N ARG A 93 -31.03 -16.07 -1.01
CA ARG A 93 -30.61 -14.77 -0.49
C ARG A 93 -29.86 -14.89 0.84
N GLU A 94 -30.34 -15.71 1.75
CA GLU A 94 -29.66 -16.06 3.01
C GLU A 94 -28.34 -16.77 2.76
N SER A 95 -28.32 -17.69 1.80
CA SER A 95 -27.12 -18.43 1.41
C SER A 95 -26.04 -17.49 0.88
N GLN A 96 -26.42 -16.50 0.07
CA GLN A 96 -25.50 -15.48 -0.43
C GLN A 96 -25.00 -14.56 0.69
N ALA A 97 -25.88 -14.04 1.55
CA ALA A 97 -25.48 -13.18 2.67
C ALA A 97 -24.53 -13.90 3.65
N LEU A 98 -24.73 -15.20 3.87
CA LEU A 98 -23.81 -16.01 4.68
C LEU A 98 -22.45 -16.17 4.01
N LYS A 99 -22.39 -16.41 2.69
CA LYS A 99 -21.12 -16.46 1.93
C LYS A 99 -20.38 -15.11 1.97
N ASP A 100 -21.10 -14.01 1.75
CA ASP A 100 -20.56 -12.65 1.79
C ASP A 100 -20.04 -12.30 3.19
N CYS A 101 -20.77 -12.72 4.22
CA CYS A 101 -20.34 -12.57 5.60
C CYS A 101 -19.07 -13.38 5.90
N ILE A 102 -18.98 -14.65 5.47
CA ILE A 102 -17.78 -15.48 5.66
C ILE A 102 -16.56 -14.81 5.01
N SER A 103 -16.71 -14.30 3.78
CA SER A 103 -15.66 -13.59 3.06
C SER A 103 -15.22 -12.31 3.78
N SER A 104 -16.18 -11.49 4.21
CA SER A 104 -15.93 -10.25 4.97
C SER A 104 -15.23 -10.55 6.29
N MET A 105 -15.65 -11.61 6.99
CA MET A 105 -15.05 -12.02 8.26
C MET A 105 -13.66 -12.63 8.09
N ALA A 106 -13.37 -13.32 6.99
CA ALA A 106 -12.01 -13.76 6.66
C ALA A 106 -11.06 -12.56 6.49
N SER A 107 -11.51 -11.50 5.83
CA SER A 107 -10.75 -10.25 5.68
C SER A 107 -10.57 -9.50 7.01
N SER A 108 -11.58 -9.54 7.89
CA SER A 108 -11.48 -9.03 9.26
C SER A 108 -10.41 -9.79 10.07
N VAL A 109 -10.42 -11.13 9.98
CA VAL A 109 -9.41 -12.00 10.64
C VAL A 109 -8.01 -11.73 10.11
N ALA A 110 -7.82 -11.56 8.79
CA ALA A 110 -6.53 -11.23 8.20
C ALA A 110 -6.00 -9.88 8.72
N SER A 111 -6.84 -8.83 8.69
CA SER A 111 -6.46 -7.49 9.16
C SER A 111 -6.11 -7.48 10.66
N LEU A 112 -6.89 -8.19 11.49
CA LEU A 112 -6.61 -8.33 12.92
C LEU A 112 -5.33 -9.16 13.17
N THR A 113 -5.06 -10.17 12.34
CA THR A 113 -3.82 -10.96 12.42
C THR A 113 -2.59 -10.10 12.13
N GLN A 114 -2.64 -9.29 11.07
CA GLN A 114 -1.58 -8.33 10.74
C GLN A 114 -1.36 -7.33 11.89
N SER A 115 -2.46 -6.83 12.48
CA SER A 115 -2.42 -5.92 13.63
C SER A 115 -1.71 -6.55 14.84
N VAL A 116 -2.00 -7.82 15.17
CA VAL A 116 -1.33 -8.54 16.27
C VAL A 116 0.15 -8.77 15.99
N GLN A 117 0.50 -9.16 14.77
CA GLN A 117 1.89 -9.39 14.36
C GLN A 117 2.72 -8.11 14.47
N GLU A 118 2.17 -7.00 14.02
CA GLU A 118 2.83 -5.70 14.05
C GLU A 118 3.02 -5.20 15.49
N LEU A 119 1.98 -5.24 16.32
CA LEU A 119 2.06 -4.94 17.77
C LEU A 119 3.08 -5.85 18.49
N GLY A 120 3.29 -7.07 18.00
CA GLY A 120 4.29 -8.00 18.51
C GLY A 120 5.73 -7.58 18.21
N LYS A 121 5.97 -6.94 17.05
CA LYS A 121 7.30 -6.45 16.64
C LYS A 121 7.63 -5.07 17.22
N MET A 122 6.65 -4.37 17.78
CA MET A 122 6.82 -2.97 18.23
C MET A 122 7.86 -2.74 19.33
N ALA A 123 8.18 -3.73 20.15
CA ALA A 123 9.26 -3.59 21.14
C ALA A 123 10.63 -3.34 20.48
N GLN A 124 10.77 -3.63 19.18
CA GLN A 124 12.00 -3.48 18.40
C GLN A 124 12.14 -2.08 17.78
N PHE A 125 11.09 -1.24 17.80
CA PHE A 125 11.06 0.05 17.10
C PHE A 125 11.03 1.24 18.07
N LYS A 126 11.77 2.30 17.75
CA LYS A 126 11.81 3.57 18.49
C LYS A 126 11.55 4.76 17.56
N GLY A 127 11.10 5.88 18.10
CA GLY A 127 10.95 7.14 17.36
C GLY A 127 9.93 7.08 16.21
N GLN A 128 10.30 7.62 15.04
CA GLN A 128 9.38 7.74 13.89
C GLN A 128 8.93 6.39 13.31
N ASN A 129 9.77 5.35 13.39
CA ASN A 129 9.39 4.00 12.96
C ASN A 129 8.23 3.46 13.80
N LEU A 130 8.21 3.71 15.12
CA LEU A 130 7.10 3.31 15.97
C LEU A 130 5.78 3.99 15.55
N VAL A 131 5.82 5.27 15.14
CA VAL A 131 4.63 6.00 14.66
C VAL A 131 4.08 5.41 13.37
N TRP A 132 4.96 5.01 12.44
CA TRP A 132 4.56 4.38 11.19
C TRP A 132 3.87 3.02 11.43
N HIS A 133 4.46 2.17 12.25
CA HIS A 133 3.85 0.88 12.62
C HIS A 133 2.52 1.07 13.35
N MET A 134 2.39 2.09 14.19
CA MET A 134 1.12 2.40 14.87
C MET A 134 0.01 2.82 13.90
N ASN A 135 0.31 3.61 12.87
CA ASN A 135 -0.67 3.99 11.86
C ASN A 135 -1.17 2.78 11.05
N ASN A 136 -0.29 1.79 10.80
CA ASN A 136 -0.70 0.53 10.16
C ASN A 136 -1.68 -0.25 11.02
N VAL A 137 -1.40 -0.39 12.32
CA VAL A 137 -2.28 -1.07 13.27
C VAL A 137 -3.64 -0.36 13.34
N GLU A 138 -3.67 0.97 13.45
CA GLU A 138 -4.92 1.74 13.44
C GLU A 138 -5.73 1.49 12.15
N THR A 139 -5.05 1.49 11.00
CA THR A 139 -5.66 1.25 9.70
C THR A 139 -6.25 -0.17 9.59
N TRP A 140 -5.50 -1.19 10.00
CA TRP A 140 -5.95 -2.58 9.90
C TRP A 140 -7.07 -2.90 10.89
N VAL A 141 -7.03 -2.39 12.12
CA VAL A 141 -8.13 -2.56 13.08
C VAL A 141 -9.40 -1.84 12.58
N SER A 142 -9.26 -0.65 11.99
CA SER A 142 -10.39 0.07 11.37
C SER A 142 -10.97 -0.68 10.15
N SER A 143 -10.11 -1.28 9.33
CA SER A 143 -10.51 -2.17 8.23
C SER A 143 -11.27 -3.39 8.75
N ALA A 144 -10.79 -4.01 9.83
CA ALA A 144 -11.45 -5.15 10.46
C ALA A 144 -12.87 -4.83 10.94
N LEU A 145 -13.04 -3.67 11.60
CA LEU A 145 -14.34 -3.17 12.04
C LEU A 145 -15.28 -2.87 10.86
N THR A 146 -14.74 -2.29 9.77
CA THR A 146 -15.50 -2.04 8.54
C THR A 146 -16.01 -3.35 7.93
N ASN A 147 -15.17 -4.39 7.88
CA ASN A 147 -15.56 -5.70 7.35
C ASN A 147 -16.61 -6.40 8.23
N GLN A 148 -16.54 -6.25 9.54
CA GLN A 148 -17.58 -6.73 10.47
C GLN A 148 -18.91 -6.01 10.25
N ASN A 149 -18.88 -4.68 10.08
CA ASN A 149 -20.07 -3.89 9.76
C ASN A 149 -20.67 -4.26 8.39
N ILE A 150 -19.85 -4.64 7.41
CA ILE A 150 -20.32 -5.11 6.11
C ILE A 150 -21.01 -6.46 6.21
N CYS A 151 -20.44 -7.42 6.95
CA CYS A 151 -21.17 -8.66 7.21
C CYS A 151 -22.51 -8.37 7.90
N ALA A 152 -22.54 -7.52 8.93
CA ALA A 152 -23.80 -7.11 9.58
C ALA A 152 -24.78 -6.49 8.57
N GLY A 153 -24.27 -5.58 7.73
CA GLY A 153 -25.01 -4.86 6.69
C GLY A 153 -25.67 -5.77 5.66
N GLY A 154 -25.03 -6.90 5.33
CA GLY A 154 -25.56 -7.90 4.41
C GLY A 154 -26.89 -8.51 4.85
N PHE A 155 -27.25 -8.37 6.13
CA PHE A 155 -28.53 -8.83 6.68
C PHE A 155 -29.52 -7.69 6.99
N SER A 156 -29.19 -6.44 6.68
CA SER A 156 -30.02 -5.27 7.02
C SER A 156 -31.29 -5.12 6.17
N ASP A 157 -31.43 -5.86 5.08
CA ASP A 157 -32.61 -5.77 4.21
C ASP A 157 -33.90 -6.15 4.96
N ARG A 158 -34.98 -5.41 4.69
CA ARG A 158 -36.32 -5.61 5.30
C ARG A 158 -36.96 -6.94 4.86
N SER A 159 -36.60 -7.45 3.69
CA SER A 159 -37.01 -8.77 3.21
C SER A 159 -36.19 -9.92 3.85
N MET A 160 -35.22 -9.59 4.69
CA MET A 160 -34.42 -10.57 5.43
C MET A 160 -34.97 -10.63 6.85
N ASN A 161 -35.78 -11.64 7.11
CA ASN A 161 -36.52 -11.86 8.34
C ASN A 161 -36.41 -13.35 8.69
N GLY A 162 -35.92 -13.66 9.90
CA GLY A 162 -35.78 -15.05 10.35
C GLY A 162 -34.61 -15.31 11.31
N LYS A 163 -34.60 -16.54 11.84
CA LYS A 163 -33.67 -16.99 12.88
C LYS A 163 -32.19 -16.85 12.49
N VAL A 164 -31.87 -16.98 11.20
CA VAL A 164 -30.50 -16.85 10.66
C VAL A 164 -29.97 -15.43 10.87
N LYS A 165 -30.74 -14.42 10.43
CA LYS A 165 -30.40 -13.01 10.60
C LYS A 165 -30.18 -12.67 12.06
N ASP A 166 -31.14 -13.03 12.93
CA ASP A 166 -31.09 -12.68 14.36
C ASP A 166 -29.90 -13.32 15.07
N ALA A 167 -29.53 -14.54 14.68
CA ALA A 167 -28.39 -15.23 15.25
C ALA A 167 -27.06 -14.58 14.81
N VAL A 168 -26.91 -14.23 13.53
CA VAL A 168 -25.72 -13.55 13.02
C VAL A 168 -25.59 -12.14 13.60
N TYR A 169 -26.67 -11.35 13.59
CA TYR A 169 -26.66 -9.98 14.11
C TYR A 169 -26.27 -9.90 15.59
N ARG A 170 -26.88 -10.74 16.43
CA ARG A 170 -26.58 -10.76 17.87
C ARG A 170 -25.11 -11.06 18.14
N LYS A 171 -24.55 -12.07 17.47
CA LYS A 171 -23.14 -12.44 17.66
C LYS A 171 -22.21 -11.38 17.07
N MET A 172 -22.56 -10.82 15.91
CA MET A 172 -21.78 -9.78 15.25
C MET A 172 -21.68 -8.49 16.06
N ASN A 173 -22.78 -8.07 16.69
CA ASN A 173 -22.78 -6.85 17.49
C ASN A 173 -21.75 -6.90 18.62
N SER A 174 -21.57 -8.06 19.26
CA SER A 174 -20.50 -8.23 20.26
C SER A 174 -19.10 -8.09 19.62
N VAL A 175 -18.88 -8.69 18.44
CA VAL A 175 -17.59 -8.63 17.74
C VAL A 175 -17.22 -7.20 17.31
N THR A 176 -18.17 -6.44 16.76
CA THR A 176 -17.95 -5.04 16.36
C THR A 176 -17.64 -4.15 17.56
N GLN A 177 -18.35 -4.33 18.67
CA GLN A 177 -18.14 -3.57 19.90
C GLN A 177 -16.77 -3.87 20.53
N ILE A 178 -16.37 -5.15 20.58
CA ILE A 178 -15.03 -5.57 21.06
C ILE A 178 -13.94 -4.96 20.17
N THR A 179 -14.10 -5.00 18.85
CA THR A 179 -13.12 -4.45 17.89
C THR A 179 -13.06 -2.92 17.97
N SER A 180 -14.19 -2.25 18.19
CA SER A 180 -14.25 -0.81 18.43
C SER A 180 -13.52 -0.41 19.72
N ASN A 181 -13.70 -1.17 20.81
CA ASN A 181 -12.92 -0.97 22.03
C ASN A 181 -11.42 -1.17 21.79
N ALA A 182 -11.02 -2.19 21.02
CA ALA A 182 -9.63 -2.42 20.68
C ALA A 182 -9.02 -1.25 19.88
N LEU A 183 -9.76 -0.69 18.92
CA LEU A 183 -9.33 0.50 18.16
C LEU A 183 -9.12 1.70 19.09
N ALA A 184 -10.03 1.95 20.03
CA ALA A 184 -9.89 3.03 21.00
C ALA A 184 -8.64 2.86 21.88
N LEU A 185 -8.32 1.63 22.30
CA LEU A 185 -7.12 1.33 23.09
C LEU A 185 -5.83 1.46 22.27
N VAL A 186 -5.83 1.05 20.99
CA VAL A 186 -4.73 1.28 20.03
C VAL A 186 -4.47 2.78 19.85
N ASN A 187 -5.53 3.56 19.67
CA ASN A 187 -5.43 5.01 19.51
C ASN A 187 -4.96 5.69 20.81
N GLY A 188 -5.38 5.17 21.97
CA GLY A 188 -4.90 5.59 23.28
C GLY A 188 -3.40 5.33 23.46
N PHE A 189 -2.93 4.13 23.09
CA PHE A 189 -1.52 3.77 23.10
C PHE A 189 -0.69 4.68 22.18
N ALA A 190 -1.14 4.90 20.93
CA ALA A 190 -0.49 5.81 19.99
C ALA A 190 -0.39 7.24 20.54
N SER A 191 -1.47 7.72 21.16
CA SER A 191 -1.56 9.08 21.70
C SER A 191 -0.71 9.27 22.95
N ARG A 192 -0.64 8.27 23.84
CA ARG A 192 0.21 8.32 25.05
C ARG A 192 1.69 8.24 24.71
N HIS A 193 2.10 7.47 23.71
CA HIS A 193 3.47 7.50 23.19
C HIS A 193 3.83 8.86 22.58
N LYS A 194 2.91 9.49 21.83
CA LYS A 194 3.09 10.86 21.33
C LYS A 194 3.23 11.87 22.47
N LYS A 195 2.40 11.77 23.52
CA LYS A 195 2.47 12.66 24.70
C LYS A 195 3.70 12.43 25.58
N PHE A 196 4.10 11.17 25.83
CA PHE A 196 5.31 10.84 26.58
C PHE A 196 6.56 11.32 25.84
N TYR A 197 6.62 11.09 24.52
CA TYR A 197 7.67 11.64 23.68
C TYR A 197 7.69 13.18 23.73
N LEU A 198 6.53 13.83 23.67
CA LEU A 198 6.38 15.29 23.73
C LEU A 198 6.72 15.87 25.12
N LEU A 199 6.42 15.17 26.21
CA LEU A 199 6.71 15.60 27.59
C LEU A 199 8.20 15.41 27.94
N VAL A 200 8.82 14.32 27.47
CA VAL A 200 10.27 14.13 27.50
C VAL A 200 10.97 15.17 26.61
N LEU A 201 10.41 15.51 25.45
CA LEU A 201 10.92 16.60 24.59
C LEU A 201 10.79 17.97 25.27
N LEU A 202 9.70 18.26 25.98
CA LEU A 202 9.49 19.53 26.68
C LEU A 202 10.48 19.74 27.83
N ILE A 203 10.88 18.68 28.53
CA ILE A 203 11.92 18.75 29.58
C ILE A 203 13.30 18.99 28.96
N ILE A 204 13.60 18.38 27.80
CA ILE A 204 14.83 18.65 27.04
C ILE A 204 14.82 20.10 26.50
N LEU A 205 13.66 20.61 26.09
CA LEU A 205 13.44 21.99 25.60
C LEU A 205 13.48 23.08 26.70
N GLN A 206 13.44 22.74 27.99
CA GLN A 206 13.67 23.72 29.05
C GLN A 206 15.17 23.98 29.31
N TYR A 207 16.06 23.17 28.71
CA TYR A 207 17.51 23.36 28.73
C TYR A 207 18.08 23.84 27.39
N THR A 208 17.25 23.97 26.36
CA THR A 208 17.59 24.61 25.10
C THR A 208 16.44 25.50 24.70
N THR A 209 16.62 26.81 24.79
CA THR A 209 15.67 27.79 24.24
C THR A 209 15.14 27.36 22.86
N GLY A 210 13.81 27.17 22.77
CA GLY A 210 13.05 27.17 21.52
C GLY A 210 12.38 25.84 21.16
N ASN A 211 11.04 25.79 21.19
CA ASN A 211 10.20 25.36 20.04
C ASN A 211 8.69 25.30 20.38
N ALA A 212 8.02 26.45 20.21
CA ALA A 212 6.72 26.44 19.52
C ALA A 212 6.94 25.90 18.09
N ALA A 213 5.88 25.49 17.39
CA ALA A 213 6.00 25.24 15.95
C ALA A 213 6.64 26.48 15.31
N ASP A 214 7.81 26.32 14.69
CA ASP A 214 8.52 27.41 14.04
C ASP A 214 7.55 28.13 13.09
N PRO A 215 7.19 29.40 13.37
CA PRO A 215 6.33 30.18 12.49
C PRO A 215 6.87 30.17 11.05
N ALA A 216 8.19 30.10 10.86
CA ALA A 216 8.81 30.06 9.54
C ALA A 216 8.49 28.77 8.77
N ALA A 217 8.51 27.59 9.42
CA ALA A 217 8.18 26.31 8.79
C ALA A 217 6.70 26.24 8.32
N MET A 218 5.78 26.76 9.14
CA MET A 218 4.36 26.84 8.77
C MET A 218 4.11 27.92 7.70
N ASN A 219 4.81 29.06 7.77
CA ASN A 219 4.74 30.10 6.76
C ASN A 219 5.26 29.61 5.41
N TYR A 220 6.32 28.79 5.39
CA TYR A 220 6.87 28.18 4.19
C TYR A 220 5.84 27.26 3.51
N VAL A 221 5.25 26.30 4.23
CA VAL A 221 4.20 25.43 3.66
C VAL A 221 3.02 26.26 3.15
N THR A 222 2.61 27.29 3.91
CA THR A 222 1.52 28.18 3.51
C THR A 222 1.87 28.95 2.23
N ALA A 223 3.09 29.45 2.10
CA ALA A 223 3.57 30.15 0.92
C ALA A 223 3.64 29.23 -0.31
N SER A 224 4.28 28.06 -0.19
CA SER A 224 4.40 27.11 -1.29
C SER A 224 3.05 26.56 -1.75
N CYS A 225 2.09 26.39 -0.84
CA CYS A 225 0.74 25.98 -1.19
C CYS A 225 -0.09 27.05 -1.93
N LYS A 226 0.31 28.34 -1.93
CA LYS A 226 -0.42 29.40 -2.65
C LYS A 226 -0.37 29.23 -4.18
N THR A 227 0.68 28.59 -4.69
CA THR A 227 0.87 28.37 -6.13
C THR A 227 0.10 27.15 -6.64
N THR A 228 -0.51 26.36 -5.75
CA THR A 228 -1.23 25.15 -6.13
C THR A 228 -2.69 25.44 -6.46
N ARG A 229 -3.33 24.53 -7.21
CA ARG A 229 -4.73 24.67 -7.62
C ARG A 229 -5.72 24.59 -6.45
N TYR A 230 -5.35 23.88 -5.38
CA TYR A 230 -6.19 23.72 -4.18
C TYR A 230 -5.40 24.09 -2.91
N PRO A 231 -5.13 25.39 -2.65
CA PRO A 231 -4.23 25.85 -1.58
C PRO A 231 -4.66 25.43 -0.18
N SER A 232 -5.96 25.53 0.13
CA SER A 232 -6.50 25.15 1.45
C SER A 232 -6.33 23.66 1.74
N LEU A 233 -6.53 22.81 0.73
CA LEU A 233 -6.30 21.36 0.83
C LEU A 233 -4.81 21.06 0.98
N CYS A 234 -3.95 21.76 0.24
CA CYS A 234 -2.50 21.64 0.33
C CYS A 234 -2.00 21.94 1.75
N VAL A 235 -2.35 23.10 2.31
CA VAL A 235 -1.93 23.51 3.67
C VAL A 235 -2.46 22.52 4.70
N ARG A 236 -3.74 22.14 4.61
CA ARG A 236 -4.34 21.18 5.55
C ARG A 236 -3.58 19.87 5.58
N CYS A 237 -3.20 19.34 4.43
CA CYS A 237 -2.53 18.04 4.33
C CYS A 237 -1.03 18.09 4.62
N LEU A 238 -0.36 19.22 4.41
CA LEU A 238 1.10 19.35 4.58
C LEU A 238 1.52 19.99 5.90
N SER A 239 0.60 20.65 6.62
CA SER A 239 0.88 21.28 7.92
C SER A 239 1.50 20.33 8.95
N THR A 240 1.10 19.07 8.98
CA THR A 240 1.67 18.05 9.88
C THR A 240 3.11 17.67 9.55
N TYR A 241 3.56 17.98 8.32
CA TYR A 241 4.90 17.70 7.82
C TYR A 241 5.80 18.95 7.82
N ALA A 242 5.29 20.14 8.17
CA ALA A 242 6.01 21.42 8.06
C ALA A 242 7.40 21.40 8.70
N ARG A 243 7.53 20.80 9.90
CA ARG A 243 8.82 20.66 10.60
C ARG A 243 9.80 19.71 9.93
N SER A 244 9.30 18.68 9.23
CA SER A 244 10.13 17.73 8.48
C SER A 244 10.52 18.26 7.10
N ILE A 245 9.75 19.22 6.57
CA ILE A 245 10.02 19.87 5.30
C ILE A 245 11.17 20.87 5.44
N GLN A 246 11.32 21.53 6.59
CA GLN A 246 12.46 22.43 6.91
C GLN A 246 12.75 23.49 5.83
N GLY A 247 11.72 23.97 5.12
CA GLY A 247 11.93 24.95 4.04
C GLY A 247 12.55 24.37 2.76
N ASN A 248 12.59 23.05 2.60
CA ASN A 248 13.19 22.37 1.46
C ASN A 248 12.12 21.90 0.46
N ASP A 249 12.23 22.36 -0.80
CA ASP A 249 11.24 22.09 -1.84
C ASP A 249 11.20 20.60 -2.26
N GLN A 250 12.31 19.87 -2.23
CA GLN A 250 12.31 18.42 -2.52
C GLN A 250 11.59 17.63 -1.42
N LEU A 251 11.81 17.98 -0.15
CA LEU A 251 11.09 17.36 0.97
C LEU A 251 9.61 17.73 0.96
N LEU A 252 9.28 18.95 0.55
CA LEU A 252 7.91 19.40 0.33
C LEU A 252 7.22 18.58 -0.77
N ALA A 253 7.84 18.44 -1.94
CA ALA A 253 7.33 17.64 -3.05
C ALA A 253 7.17 16.16 -2.67
N LYS A 254 8.18 15.58 -1.99
CA LYS A 254 8.13 14.20 -1.48
C LYS A 254 6.99 14.00 -0.48
N ALA A 255 6.77 14.94 0.42
CA ALA A 255 5.65 14.90 1.36
C ALA A 255 4.29 14.96 0.65
N ALA A 256 4.15 15.84 -0.35
CA ALA A 256 2.93 15.99 -1.14
C ALA A 256 2.59 14.74 -1.98
N ILE A 257 3.59 14.13 -2.62
CA ILE A 257 3.40 12.86 -3.35
C ILE A 257 3.09 11.72 -2.38
N SER A 258 3.73 11.67 -1.21
CA SER A 258 3.45 10.63 -0.20
C SER A 258 2.02 10.71 0.33
N VAL A 259 1.50 11.92 0.58
CA VAL A 259 0.09 12.14 0.92
C VAL A 259 -0.82 11.65 -0.21
N SER A 260 -0.48 11.98 -1.46
CA SER A 260 -1.24 11.57 -2.65
C SER A 260 -1.25 10.05 -2.82
N LEU A 261 -0.10 9.38 -2.65
CA LEU A 261 0.07 7.93 -2.72
C LEU A 261 -0.79 7.19 -1.69
N ASN A 262 -0.78 7.65 -0.44
CA ASN A 262 -1.56 7.01 0.63
C ASN A 262 -3.07 7.12 0.36
N ASN A 263 -3.51 8.28 -0.13
CA ASN A 263 -4.91 8.48 -0.51
C ASN A 263 -5.29 7.71 -1.78
N ALA A 264 -4.38 7.57 -2.75
CA ALA A 264 -4.57 6.73 -3.93
C ALA A 264 -4.68 5.24 -3.56
N LYS A 265 -3.84 4.73 -2.64
CA LYS A 265 -3.94 3.36 -2.12
C LYS A 265 -5.30 3.09 -1.45
N SER A 266 -5.74 4.02 -0.59
CA SER A 266 -7.05 3.94 0.06
C SER A 266 -8.18 3.94 -0.96
N ALA A 267 -8.09 4.81 -1.97
CA ALA A 267 -9.10 4.93 -3.00
C ALA A 267 -9.12 3.74 -3.97
N ALA A 268 -7.96 3.17 -4.32
CA ALA A 268 -7.84 1.93 -5.09
C ALA A 268 -8.51 0.76 -4.36
N ALA A 269 -8.23 0.58 -3.07
CA ALA A 269 -8.88 -0.43 -2.25
C ALA A 269 -10.40 -0.24 -2.17
N TYR A 270 -10.85 1.02 -2.08
CA TYR A 270 -12.26 1.37 -2.09
C TYR A 270 -12.96 0.99 -3.40
N VAL A 271 -12.42 1.36 -4.56
CA VAL A 271 -13.04 1.07 -5.86
C VAL A 271 -12.95 -0.41 -6.22
N THR A 272 -11.87 -1.10 -5.86
CA THR A 272 -11.73 -2.56 -6.04
C THR A 272 -12.73 -3.34 -5.19
N LYS A 273 -13.07 -2.82 -4.01
CA LYS A 273 -14.12 -3.41 -3.17
C LYS A 273 -15.51 -3.13 -3.73
N LEU A 274 -15.74 -1.91 -4.19
CA LEU A 274 -17.01 -1.49 -4.76
C LEU A 274 -17.30 -2.21 -6.09
N SER A 275 -16.29 -2.50 -6.92
CA SER A 275 -16.43 -3.30 -8.15
C SER A 275 -16.91 -4.72 -7.93
N ARG A 276 -16.69 -5.25 -6.72
CA ARG A 276 -17.09 -6.59 -6.30
C ARG A 276 -18.45 -6.60 -5.59
N SER A 277 -19.08 -5.44 -5.43
CA SER A 277 -20.40 -5.36 -4.79
C SER A 277 -21.51 -5.82 -5.74
N SER A 278 -22.43 -6.61 -5.20
CA SER A 278 -23.64 -7.06 -5.88
C SER A 278 -24.65 -5.91 -5.97
N GLY A 279 -25.23 -5.69 -7.15
CA GLY A 279 -26.20 -4.61 -7.40
C GLY A 279 -25.73 -3.49 -8.33
N LEU A 280 -24.50 -3.56 -8.86
CA LEU A 280 -24.06 -2.66 -9.93
C LEU A 280 -24.83 -2.94 -11.23
N LYS A 281 -25.37 -1.89 -11.85
CA LYS A 281 -25.90 -1.98 -13.21
C LYS A 281 -24.74 -2.26 -14.18
N PRO A 282 -25.00 -2.88 -15.36
CA PRO A 282 -23.95 -3.21 -16.32
C PRO A 282 -23.01 -2.05 -16.69
N ARG A 283 -23.54 -0.82 -16.83
CA ARG A 283 -22.73 0.39 -17.07
C ARG A 283 -21.87 0.79 -15.86
N GLU A 284 -22.42 0.71 -14.65
CA GLU A 284 -21.68 1.02 -13.42
C GLU A 284 -20.56 -0.01 -13.18
N PHE A 285 -20.82 -1.28 -13.52
CA PHE A 285 -19.82 -2.34 -13.46
C PHE A 285 -18.64 -2.09 -14.41
N GLN A 286 -18.91 -1.72 -15.67
CA GLN A 286 -17.84 -1.41 -16.62
C GLN A 286 -17.04 -0.17 -16.19
N ALA A 287 -17.72 0.92 -15.81
CA ALA A 287 -17.05 2.12 -15.31
C ALA A 287 -16.21 1.84 -14.05
N MET A 288 -16.66 0.91 -13.20
CA MET A 288 -15.90 0.49 -12.03
C MET A 288 -14.69 -0.37 -12.40
N LYS A 289 -14.80 -1.27 -13.38
CA LYS A 289 -13.65 -2.05 -13.87
C LYS A 289 -12.57 -1.13 -14.44
N ASP A 290 -12.97 -0.16 -15.26
CA ASP A 290 -12.06 0.84 -15.83
C ASP A 290 -11.42 1.70 -14.74
N CYS A 291 -12.20 2.09 -13.73
CA CYS A 291 -11.69 2.81 -12.58
C CYS A 291 -10.68 2.02 -11.75
N VAL A 292 -10.95 0.73 -11.48
CA VAL A 292 -10.03 -0.16 -10.78
C VAL A 292 -8.72 -0.27 -11.54
N ASN A 293 -8.78 -0.46 -12.85
CA ASN A 293 -7.60 -0.52 -13.70
C ASN A 293 -6.80 0.79 -13.65
N GLY A 294 -7.46 1.94 -13.78
CA GLY A 294 -6.80 3.24 -13.65
C GLY A 294 -6.15 3.45 -12.28
N MET A 295 -6.82 3.04 -11.20
CA MET A 295 -6.28 3.18 -9.84
C MET A 295 -5.15 2.19 -9.54
N ASN A 296 -5.18 0.99 -10.13
CA ASN A 296 -4.08 0.03 -10.06
C ASN A 296 -2.83 0.53 -10.77
N SER A 297 -2.96 1.31 -11.85
CA SER A 297 -1.85 2.00 -12.50
C SER A 297 -1.39 3.26 -11.74
N CYS A 298 -2.31 3.94 -11.06
CA CYS A 298 -2.04 5.16 -10.30
C CYS A 298 -1.09 4.94 -9.10
N VAL A 299 -1.31 3.87 -8.34
CA VAL A 299 -0.55 3.61 -7.10
C VAL A 299 0.94 3.34 -7.36
N PRO A 300 1.33 2.46 -8.31
CA PRO A 300 2.73 2.27 -8.68
C PRO A 300 3.39 3.55 -9.20
N SER A 301 2.70 4.35 -10.03
CA SER A 301 3.25 5.62 -10.52
C SER A 301 3.61 6.56 -9.38
N LEU A 302 2.69 6.79 -8.43
CA LEU A 302 2.97 7.64 -7.27
C LEU A 302 4.05 7.05 -6.34
N ASN A 303 4.09 5.72 -6.20
CA ASN A 303 5.12 5.04 -5.42
C ASN A 303 6.50 5.26 -6.04
N GLN A 304 6.60 5.14 -7.36
CA GLN A 304 7.83 5.36 -8.10
C GLN A 304 8.30 6.81 -7.99
N SER A 305 7.38 7.78 -8.07
CA SER A 305 7.68 9.20 -7.84
C SER A 305 8.30 9.46 -6.46
N VAL A 306 7.83 8.80 -5.40
CA VAL A 306 8.40 8.95 -4.04
C VAL A 306 9.81 8.35 -3.97
N LEU A 307 10.02 7.18 -4.57
CA LEU A 307 11.31 6.50 -4.59
C LEU A 307 12.34 7.28 -5.39
N GLU A 308 11.94 7.86 -6.51
CA GLU A 308 12.82 8.63 -7.38
C GLU A 308 13.24 9.94 -6.73
N LEU A 309 12.30 10.68 -6.12
CA LEU A 309 12.64 11.88 -5.32
C LEU A 309 13.58 11.56 -4.14
N ALA A 310 13.53 10.35 -3.58
CA ALA A 310 14.46 9.95 -2.52
C ALA A 310 15.90 9.74 -3.02
N LYS A 311 16.08 9.38 -4.29
CA LYS A 311 17.41 9.20 -4.93
C LYS A 311 18.01 10.54 -5.37
N MET A 312 17.16 11.53 -5.65
CA MET A 312 17.57 12.85 -6.16
C MET A 312 18.28 13.75 -5.15
N ALA A 313 18.25 13.43 -3.86
CA ALA A 313 18.89 14.23 -2.80
C ALA A 313 20.43 14.36 -2.94
N ARG A 314 21.06 13.64 -3.89
CA ARG A 314 22.51 13.61 -4.14
C ARG A 314 22.89 13.83 -5.62
N LEU A 315 21.94 14.21 -6.47
CA LEU A 315 22.15 14.31 -7.93
C LEU A 315 22.14 15.77 -8.39
N THR A 316 22.98 16.12 -9.37
CA THR A 316 23.06 17.45 -10.00
C THR A 316 23.14 17.32 -11.53
N GLY A 317 22.85 18.39 -12.28
CA GLY A 317 23.01 18.43 -13.75
C GLY A 317 21.94 17.63 -14.52
N GLN A 318 22.27 17.14 -15.73
CA GLN A 318 21.32 16.42 -16.62
C GLN A 318 20.66 15.20 -15.96
N ASN A 319 21.37 14.50 -15.07
CA ASN A 319 20.80 13.37 -14.32
C ASN A 319 19.63 13.82 -13.44
N PHE A 320 19.77 14.99 -12.79
CA PHE A 320 18.71 15.56 -11.96
C PHE A 320 17.46 15.93 -12.79
N GLU A 321 17.64 16.57 -13.96
CA GLU A 321 16.55 16.93 -14.86
C GLU A 321 15.79 15.71 -15.40
N TRP A 322 16.52 14.64 -15.75
CA TRP A 322 15.93 13.39 -16.23
C TRP A 322 15.08 12.69 -15.15
N HIS A 323 15.60 12.57 -13.93
CA HIS A 323 14.84 12.01 -12.80
C HIS A 323 13.62 12.86 -12.45
N MET A 324 13.74 14.18 -12.56
CA MET A 324 12.63 15.09 -12.31
C MET A 324 11.51 14.93 -13.35
N SER A 325 11.85 14.85 -14.63
CA SER A 325 10.89 14.60 -15.72
C SER A 325 10.13 13.27 -15.54
N ASN A 326 10.79 12.24 -15.01
CA ASN A 326 10.13 10.98 -14.65
C ASN A 326 9.12 11.16 -13.52
N VAL A 327 9.48 11.90 -12.46
CA VAL A 327 8.58 12.22 -11.35
C VAL A 327 7.35 12.97 -11.86
N GLU A 328 7.54 13.99 -12.70
CA GLU A 328 6.47 14.77 -13.33
C GLU A 328 5.54 13.89 -14.16
N THR A 329 6.11 13.01 -14.99
CA THR A 329 5.38 12.09 -15.86
C THR A 329 4.52 11.13 -15.05
N TRP A 330 5.07 10.51 -14.00
CA TRP A 330 4.36 9.55 -13.18
C TRP A 330 3.26 10.20 -12.34
N VAL A 331 3.51 11.38 -11.74
CA VAL A 331 2.47 12.11 -10.99
C VAL A 331 1.36 12.58 -11.93
N SER A 332 1.69 13.04 -13.15
CA SER A 332 0.71 13.43 -14.17
C SER A 332 -0.13 12.26 -14.68
N SER A 333 0.49 11.08 -14.87
CA SER A 333 -0.21 9.85 -15.21
C SER A 333 -1.17 9.43 -14.11
N ALA A 334 -0.73 9.48 -12.84
CA ALA A 334 -1.56 9.18 -11.68
C ALA A 334 -2.77 10.13 -11.58
N LEU A 335 -2.57 11.43 -11.80
CA LEU A 335 -3.64 12.43 -11.84
C LEU A 335 -4.63 12.15 -12.98
N THR A 336 -4.12 11.79 -14.16
CA THR A 336 -4.94 11.46 -15.32
C THR A 336 -5.83 10.24 -15.04
N ASN A 337 -5.28 9.19 -14.43
CA ASN A 337 -6.03 8.00 -14.07
C ASN A 337 -7.15 8.28 -13.06
N GLN A 338 -6.88 9.11 -12.04
CA GLN A 338 -7.88 9.53 -11.05
C GLN A 338 -9.01 10.35 -11.71
N ASN A 339 -8.66 11.30 -12.57
CA ASN A 339 -9.63 12.11 -13.31
C ASN A 339 -10.46 11.29 -14.30
N THR A 340 -9.84 10.34 -15.00
CA THR A 340 -10.52 9.45 -15.94
C THR A 340 -11.45 8.50 -15.20
N CYS A 341 -11.05 7.94 -14.05
CA CYS A 341 -11.96 7.20 -13.20
C CYS A 341 -13.16 8.07 -12.81
N ALA A 342 -12.95 9.29 -12.28
CA ALA A 342 -14.06 10.17 -11.91
C ALA A 342 -15.00 10.45 -13.10
N ARG A 343 -14.43 10.78 -14.27
CA ARG A 343 -15.18 11.11 -15.49
C ARG A 343 -15.99 9.93 -16.03
N GLY A 344 -15.52 8.70 -15.85
CA GLY A 344 -16.25 7.48 -16.22
C GLY A 344 -17.63 7.34 -15.55
N PHE A 345 -17.85 8.07 -14.44
CA PHE A 345 -19.13 8.12 -13.72
C PHE A 345 -19.89 9.44 -13.94
N SER A 346 -19.27 10.45 -14.57
CA SER A 346 -19.85 11.79 -14.75
C SER A 346 -20.84 11.90 -15.90
N ASP A 347 -20.95 10.86 -16.73
CA ASP A 347 -22.02 10.69 -17.72
C ASP A 347 -23.40 10.93 -17.06
N GLY A 348 -24.25 11.75 -17.70
CA GLY A 348 -25.61 12.06 -17.26
C GLY A 348 -26.57 10.86 -17.26
N SER A 349 -26.16 9.74 -17.86
CA SER A 349 -26.88 8.46 -17.87
C SER A 349 -26.69 7.61 -16.61
N MET A 350 -25.79 8.03 -15.71
CA MET A 350 -25.49 7.34 -14.45
C MET A 350 -25.94 8.20 -13.26
N ASN A 351 -26.69 7.62 -12.32
CA ASN A 351 -27.24 8.30 -11.16
C ASN A 351 -27.25 7.39 -9.92
N GLY A 352 -27.09 7.98 -8.74
CA GLY A 352 -27.20 7.27 -7.47
C GLY A 352 -25.92 7.24 -6.62
N PRO A 353 -25.98 6.58 -5.45
CA PRO A 353 -24.98 6.72 -4.40
C PRO A 353 -23.59 6.19 -4.77
N VAL A 354 -23.51 5.21 -5.68
CA VAL A 354 -22.24 4.63 -6.17
C VAL A 354 -21.46 5.68 -6.96
N LYS A 355 -22.12 6.31 -7.95
CA LYS A 355 -21.55 7.41 -8.74
C LYS A 355 -21.03 8.51 -7.83
N ASP A 356 -21.88 9.01 -6.94
CA ASP A 356 -21.52 10.14 -6.08
C ASP A 356 -20.34 9.82 -5.15
N ALA A 357 -20.29 8.59 -4.64
CA ALA A 357 -19.21 8.16 -3.77
C ALA A 357 -17.87 8.00 -4.54
N VAL A 358 -17.89 7.45 -5.75
CA VAL A 358 -16.69 7.32 -6.60
C VAL A 358 -16.21 8.70 -7.04
N ILE A 359 -17.08 9.57 -7.57
CA ILE A 359 -16.72 10.92 -8.02
C ILE A 359 -16.11 11.70 -6.86
N ARG A 360 -16.77 11.75 -5.68
CA ARG A 360 -16.23 12.48 -4.52
C ARG A 360 -14.85 11.97 -4.11
N ARG A 361 -14.68 10.65 -4.04
CA ARG A 361 -13.41 10.04 -3.63
C ARG A 361 -12.31 10.33 -4.65
N MET A 362 -12.58 10.16 -5.95
CA MET A 362 -11.60 10.39 -7.01
C MET A 362 -11.23 11.85 -7.16
N SER A 363 -12.20 12.76 -7.09
CA SER A 363 -11.95 14.20 -7.09
C SER A 363 -11.06 14.60 -5.93
N TYR A 364 -11.27 14.06 -4.73
CA TYR A 364 -10.41 14.35 -3.59
C TYR A 364 -8.95 13.89 -3.82
N VAL A 365 -8.73 12.68 -4.33
CA VAL A 365 -7.36 12.19 -4.62
C VAL A 365 -6.72 12.96 -5.78
N ALA A 366 -7.49 13.32 -6.82
CA ALA A 366 -7.05 14.15 -7.92
C ALA A 366 -6.64 15.56 -7.46
N GLN A 367 -7.35 16.15 -6.52
CA GLN A 367 -6.97 17.44 -5.94
C GLN A 367 -5.65 17.36 -5.17
N LEU A 368 -5.42 16.29 -4.40
CA LEU A 368 -4.14 16.05 -3.72
C LEU A 368 -3.00 15.85 -4.71
N THR A 369 -3.21 15.03 -5.74
CA THR A 369 -2.19 14.71 -6.74
C THR A 369 -1.89 15.92 -7.63
N SER A 370 -2.88 16.75 -7.93
CA SER A 370 -2.72 18.03 -8.62
C SER A 370 -1.91 19.03 -7.80
N ASN A 371 -2.13 19.10 -6.48
CA ASN A 371 -1.29 19.93 -5.61
C ASN A 371 0.15 19.39 -5.55
N ALA A 372 0.33 18.07 -5.48
CA ALA A 372 1.66 17.45 -5.51
C ALA A 372 2.41 17.75 -6.81
N LEU A 373 1.74 17.64 -7.97
CA LEU A 373 2.31 18.00 -9.27
C LEU A 373 2.72 19.47 -9.35
N ALA A 374 1.89 20.37 -8.82
CA ALA A 374 2.22 21.80 -8.79
C ALA A 374 3.47 22.11 -7.93
N LEU A 375 3.64 21.39 -6.81
CA LEU A 375 4.81 21.53 -5.95
C LEU A 375 6.07 20.90 -6.56
N VAL A 376 5.92 19.79 -7.27
CA VAL A 376 6.98 19.15 -8.08
C VAL A 376 7.47 20.13 -9.15
N ASN A 377 6.56 20.76 -9.89
CA ASN A 377 6.92 21.71 -10.97
C ASN A 377 7.37 23.10 -10.47
N SER A 378 7.61 23.26 -9.15
CA SER A 378 8.04 24.54 -8.60
C SER A 378 9.43 24.93 -9.13
N PRO A 379 9.67 26.20 -9.51
CA PRO A 379 10.94 26.67 -10.08
C PRO A 379 12.17 26.37 -9.21
N SER A 380 11.98 26.29 -7.89
CA SER A 380 13.03 25.96 -6.92
C SER A 380 13.55 24.51 -7.03
N ILE A 381 12.75 23.61 -7.63
CA ILE A 381 13.12 22.21 -7.84
C ILE A 381 13.73 22.03 -9.23
N SER A 382 13.30 22.78 -10.25
CA SER A 382 13.73 22.59 -11.64
C SER A 382 15.07 23.22 -12.04
N LYS A 383 15.75 23.94 -11.14
CA LYS A 383 17.14 24.42 -11.36
C LYS A 383 18.00 24.25 -10.10
N PRO A 384 19.09 23.48 -10.13
CA PRO A 384 20.14 23.61 -9.13
C PRO A 384 20.86 24.95 -9.37
N THR A 385 20.80 25.88 -8.42
CA THR A 385 21.73 27.01 -8.37
C THR A 385 23.13 26.50 -8.05
N SER A 386 24.03 26.45 -9.04
CA SER A 386 25.47 26.31 -8.79
C SER A 386 26.13 27.70 -8.69
N PRO A 387 27.07 27.91 -7.75
CA PRO A 387 28.03 29.02 -7.81
C PRO A 387 29.14 28.66 -8.81
N GLN A 388 29.46 29.57 -9.73
CA GLN A 388 30.62 29.41 -10.62
C GLN A 388 31.95 29.66 -9.87
N PRO A 389 32.99 28.91 -10.24
CA PRO A 389 34.26 29.55 -10.59
C PRO A 389 34.72 29.20 -12.01
N ASN A 390 35.62 30.05 -12.49
CA ASN A 390 36.11 30.28 -13.85
C ASN A 390 37.46 29.57 -14.10
N TYR A 391 37.82 29.43 -15.39
CA TYR A 391 39.16 29.12 -15.96
C TYR A 391 39.59 27.63 -15.99
N SER A 392 40.11 27.02 -17.05
CA SER A 392 40.38 27.39 -18.45
C SER A 392 40.60 26.12 -19.28
N GLN A 393 40.41 26.27 -20.59
CA GLN A 393 40.81 25.38 -21.70
C GLN A 393 42.25 24.88 -21.55
N ASP A 394 42.47 23.61 -21.88
CA ASP A 394 43.58 23.15 -22.71
C ASP A 394 43.16 21.82 -23.36
N ASP A 395 43.21 21.83 -24.69
CA ASP A 395 43.08 20.67 -25.58
C ASP A 395 44.33 19.79 -25.46
N ASP A 396 44.21 18.49 -25.73
CA ASP A 396 45.18 17.76 -26.58
C ASP A 396 44.70 16.31 -26.79
N ASP A 397 44.82 15.92 -28.06
CA ASP A 397 44.48 14.64 -28.68
C ASP A 397 45.42 13.50 -28.23
N ASP A 398 44.99 12.25 -28.37
CA ASP A 398 45.70 11.24 -29.18
C ASP A 398 44.97 9.88 -29.13
N ASP A 399 44.90 9.30 -30.33
CA ASP A 399 44.31 8.02 -30.71
C ASP A 399 45.18 6.81 -30.34
N ASP A 400 44.54 5.66 -30.52
CA ASP A 400 45.05 4.33 -30.88
C ASP A 400 45.11 3.21 -29.83
N ASP A 401 44.45 2.15 -30.28
CA ASP A 401 44.20 0.84 -29.71
C ASP A 401 45.49 0.07 -29.37
N ASP A 402 45.42 -0.79 -28.34
CA ASP A 402 45.76 -2.20 -28.54
C ASP A 402 45.29 -3.09 -27.37
N ASP A 403 44.83 -4.26 -27.81
CA ASP A 403 44.29 -5.42 -27.10
C ASP A 403 45.13 -5.93 -25.91
N ASP A 404 44.45 -6.43 -24.86
CA ASP A 404 44.30 -7.87 -24.60
C ASP A 404 43.93 -8.16 -23.13
N ASP A 405 42.70 -8.66 -22.92
CA ASP A 405 42.52 -10.05 -22.45
C ASP A 405 41.07 -10.47 -22.72
N VAL A 406 40.81 -10.93 -23.95
CA VAL A 406 39.62 -11.74 -24.25
C VAL A 406 39.80 -13.10 -23.57
N LYS A 407 39.29 -13.21 -22.35
CA LYS A 407 38.85 -14.51 -21.80
C LYS A 407 37.40 -14.74 -22.19
N VAL A 408 37.19 -15.69 -23.09
CA VAL A 408 35.88 -16.31 -23.34
C VAL A 408 35.43 -17.05 -22.08
N GLY A 409 34.85 -16.29 -21.16
CA GLY A 409 34.02 -16.74 -20.05
C GLY A 409 32.82 -15.81 -20.04
N THR A 410 31.70 -16.24 -20.60
CA THR A 410 30.49 -15.42 -20.69
C THR A 410 30.05 -14.99 -19.28
N SER A 411 30.07 -13.68 -19.02
CA SER A 411 29.61 -13.12 -17.74
C SER A 411 28.19 -13.62 -17.44
N PRO A 412 27.93 -14.21 -16.24
CA PRO A 412 26.60 -14.70 -15.87
C PRO A 412 25.51 -13.63 -16.02
N ARG A 413 25.87 -12.35 -15.83
CA ARG A 413 24.99 -11.19 -16.06
C ARG A 413 24.59 -11.04 -17.53
N LEU A 414 25.56 -11.15 -18.43
CA LEU A 414 25.32 -11.02 -19.88
C LEU A 414 24.43 -12.16 -20.38
N LEU A 415 24.66 -13.39 -19.91
CA LEU A 415 23.81 -14.54 -20.24
C LEU A 415 22.36 -14.35 -19.76
N ALA A 416 22.18 -13.83 -18.54
CA ALA A 416 20.85 -13.53 -18.01
C ALA A 416 20.15 -12.41 -18.81
N GLN A 417 20.87 -11.35 -19.18
CA GLN A 417 20.33 -10.26 -20.01
C GLN A 417 19.92 -10.72 -21.42
N ILE A 418 20.76 -11.52 -22.09
CA ILE A 418 20.47 -12.08 -23.42
C ILE A 418 19.25 -13.00 -23.34
N ALA A 419 19.18 -13.88 -22.34
CA ALA A 419 18.06 -14.80 -22.18
C ALA A 419 16.74 -14.06 -21.89
N LEU A 420 16.76 -13.01 -21.06
CA LEU A 420 15.58 -12.16 -20.80
C LEU A 420 15.15 -11.39 -22.06
N ALA A 421 16.09 -10.85 -22.82
CA ALA A 421 15.81 -10.14 -24.08
C ALA A 421 15.19 -11.07 -25.14
N ALA A 422 15.74 -12.28 -25.30
CA ALA A 422 15.22 -13.29 -26.20
C ALA A 422 13.80 -13.71 -25.80
N THR A 423 13.56 -13.94 -24.51
CA THR A 423 12.23 -14.29 -23.98
C THR A 423 11.22 -13.16 -24.20
N LEU A 424 11.60 -11.90 -23.93
CA LEU A 424 10.73 -10.74 -24.18
C LEU A 424 10.37 -10.58 -25.66
N SER A 425 11.35 -10.77 -26.54
CA SER A 425 11.15 -10.71 -27.99
C SER A 425 10.18 -11.79 -28.47
N ALA A 426 10.37 -13.04 -28.01
CA ALA A 426 9.47 -14.15 -28.30
C ALA A 426 8.05 -13.87 -27.80
N THR A 427 7.91 -13.40 -26.56
CA THR A 427 6.62 -13.07 -25.92
C THR A 427 5.84 -12.01 -26.70
N ARG A 428 6.52 -10.92 -27.11
CA ARG A 428 5.90 -9.85 -27.94
C ARG A 428 5.49 -10.35 -29.33
N THR A 429 6.32 -11.20 -29.93
CA THR A 429 6.04 -11.81 -31.23
C THR A 429 4.81 -12.72 -31.14
N THR A 430 4.74 -13.57 -30.12
CA THR A 430 3.59 -14.45 -29.88
C THR A 430 2.32 -13.65 -29.57
N SER A 431 2.36 -12.61 -28.73
CA SER A 431 1.21 -11.72 -28.50
C SER A 431 0.67 -11.12 -29.80
N THR A 432 1.56 -10.68 -30.68
CA THR A 432 1.20 -10.13 -32.00
C THR A 432 0.58 -11.20 -32.91
N LYS A 433 1.15 -12.41 -32.95
CA LYS A 433 0.61 -13.55 -33.70
C LYS A 433 -0.79 -13.93 -33.23
N LEU A 434 -0.99 -14.08 -31.91
CA LEU A 434 -2.28 -14.45 -31.31
C LEU A 434 -3.34 -13.36 -31.55
N THR A 435 -2.96 -12.09 -31.39
CA THR A 435 -3.83 -10.94 -31.71
C THR A 435 -4.24 -10.94 -33.17
N THR A 436 -3.30 -11.23 -34.08
CA THR A 436 -3.58 -11.30 -35.52
C THR A 436 -4.50 -12.46 -35.83
N TYR A 437 -4.23 -13.65 -35.28
CA TYR A 437 -5.06 -14.83 -35.44
C TYR A 437 -6.50 -14.58 -34.98
N SER A 438 -6.66 -13.95 -33.81
CA SER A 438 -7.97 -13.58 -33.24
C SER A 438 -8.79 -12.65 -34.14
N LYS A 439 -8.15 -11.87 -35.00
CA LYS A 439 -8.80 -10.91 -35.90
C LYS A 439 -9.11 -11.50 -37.27
N THR A 440 -8.29 -12.44 -37.73
CA THR A 440 -8.38 -12.98 -39.10
C THR A 440 -9.18 -14.27 -39.17
N HIS A 441 -9.28 -15.03 -38.08
CA HIS A 441 -9.96 -16.32 -38.05
C HIS A 441 -11.33 -16.22 -37.37
N LYS A 442 -12.30 -16.99 -37.87
CA LYS A 442 -13.64 -17.07 -37.27
C LYS A 442 -13.60 -17.95 -36.03
N LEU A 443 -13.45 -17.32 -34.87
CA LEU A 443 -13.50 -17.98 -33.57
C LEU A 443 -14.94 -18.05 -33.05
N THR A 444 -15.27 -19.11 -32.31
CA THR A 444 -16.50 -19.16 -31.51
C THR A 444 -16.43 -18.16 -30.35
N LYS A 445 -17.57 -17.87 -29.69
CA LYS A 445 -17.58 -16.98 -28.50
C LYS A 445 -16.65 -17.48 -27.38
N ARG A 446 -16.59 -18.81 -27.18
CA ARG A 446 -15.74 -19.44 -26.16
C ARG A 446 -14.27 -19.27 -26.51
N GLU A 447 -13.91 -19.54 -27.77
CA GLU A 447 -12.53 -19.39 -28.25
C GLU A 447 -12.08 -17.94 -28.28
N THR A 448 -12.99 -17.00 -28.58
CA THR A 448 -12.70 -15.57 -28.52
C THR A 448 -12.41 -15.10 -27.10
N SER A 449 -13.17 -15.58 -26.11
CA SER A 449 -12.89 -15.29 -24.70
C SER A 449 -11.53 -15.84 -24.28
N ALA A 450 -11.30 -17.14 -24.51
CA ALA A 450 -10.04 -17.79 -24.16
C ALA A 450 -8.81 -17.15 -24.85
N MET A 451 -8.96 -16.75 -26.12
CA MET A 451 -7.91 -16.06 -26.86
C MET A 451 -7.64 -14.66 -26.30
N LYS A 452 -8.68 -13.90 -25.93
CA LYS A 452 -8.51 -12.58 -25.33
C LYS A 452 -7.81 -12.67 -23.98
N ASP A 453 -8.24 -13.61 -23.14
CA ASP A 453 -7.64 -13.85 -21.83
C ASP A 453 -6.16 -14.25 -22.01
N CYS A 454 -5.85 -15.19 -22.92
CA CYS A 454 -4.46 -15.54 -23.19
C CYS A 454 -3.61 -14.37 -23.74
N ILE A 455 -4.14 -13.52 -24.61
CA ILE A 455 -3.41 -12.33 -25.09
C ILE A 455 -3.11 -11.36 -23.95
N GLU A 456 -4.00 -11.24 -22.97
CA GLU A 456 -3.82 -10.44 -21.76
C GLU A 456 -2.68 -11.03 -20.90
N GLU A 457 -2.72 -12.33 -20.60
CA GLU A 457 -1.67 -13.02 -19.85
C GLU A 457 -0.29 -12.93 -20.54
N ILE A 458 -0.21 -13.14 -21.85
CA ILE A 458 1.05 -12.98 -22.61
C ILE A 458 1.51 -11.50 -22.64
N GLY A 459 0.57 -10.55 -22.54
CA GLY A 459 0.87 -9.13 -22.39
C GLY A 459 1.51 -8.83 -21.03
N ASP A 460 1.01 -9.43 -19.97
CA ASP A 460 1.55 -9.32 -18.60
C ASP A 460 2.94 -9.97 -18.50
N SER A 461 3.14 -11.16 -19.10
CA SER A 461 4.46 -11.78 -19.28
C SER A 461 5.47 -10.83 -19.95
N ALA A 462 5.08 -10.13 -21.01
CA ALA A 462 5.96 -9.17 -21.69
C ALA A 462 6.29 -7.95 -20.81
N TYR A 463 5.37 -7.54 -19.95
CA TYR A 463 5.58 -6.45 -19.02
C TYR A 463 6.56 -6.83 -17.89
N GLU A 464 6.40 -8.02 -17.31
CA GLU A 464 7.26 -8.53 -16.25
C GLU A 464 8.67 -8.87 -16.76
N LEU A 465 8.81 -9.38 -17.98
CA LEU A 465 10.11 -9.54 -18.64
C LEU A 465 10.81 -8.20 -18.91
N ARG A 466 10.06 -7.17 -19.31
CA ARG A 466 10.62 -5.82 -19.50
C ARG A 466 11.11 -5.23 -18.18
N LYS A 467 10.36 -5.37 -17.10
CA LYS A 467 10.80 -4.98 -15.75
C LYS A 467 12.06 -5.73 -15.34
N SER A 468 12.09 -7.04 -15.56
CA SER A 468 13.25 -7.90 -15.28
C SER A 468 14.51 -7.41 -15.99
N MET A 469 14.42 -7.07 -17.28
CA MET A 469 15.53 -6.49 -18.03
C MET A 469 15.97 -5.13 -17.49
N VAL A 470 15.02 -4.23 -17.21
CA VAL A 470 15.30 -2.89 -16.69
C VAL A 470 15.93 -2.94 -15.31
N GLU A 471 15.56 -3.92 -14.48
CA GLU A 471 16.18 -4.10 -13.17
C GLU A 471 17.56 -4.75 -13.31
N MET A 472 17.73 -5.69 -14.24
CA MET A 472 19.02 -6.34 -14.55
C MET A 472 20.11 -5.36 -15.02
N THR A 473 19.76 -4.22 -15.62
CA THR A 473 20.73 -3.15 -15.95
C THR A 473 21.17 -2.35 -14.73
N LYS A 474 20.37 -2.34 -13.66
CA LYS A 474 20.64 -1.62 -12.41
C LYS A 474 21.26 -2.48 -11.31
N VAL A 475 21.32 -3.80 -11.48
CA VAL A 475 21.95 -4.70 -10.50
C VAL A 475 23.44 -4.35 -10.36
N HIS A 476 23.84 -3.94 -9.16
CA HIS A 476 25.24 -3.71 -8.78
C HIS A 476 25.61 -4.65 -7.62
N THR A 477 26.88 -5.06 -7.54
CA THR A 477 27.38 -5.83 -6.38
C THR A 477 27.34 -4.94 -5.13
N GLY A 478 26.47 -5.25 -4.17
CA GLY A 478 26.28 -4.44 -2.96
C GLY A 478 25.03 -4.82 -2.14
N SER A 479 24.70 -4.02 -1.12
CA SER A 479 23.64 -4.33 -0.13
C SER A 479 22.22 -4.47 -0.70
N GLY A 480 21.96 -4.01 -1.92
CA GLY A 480 20.69 -4.14 -2.65
C GLY A 480 20.58 -5.37 -3.56
N PHE A 481 21.71 -6.04 -3.83
CA PHE A 481 21.83 -7.10 -4.84
C PHE A 481 20.82 -8.24 -4.63
N LEU A 482 20.69 -8.76 -3.40
CA LEU A 482 19.75 -9.82 -3.05
C LEU A 482 18.28 -9.43 -3.25
N PHE A 483 17.94 -8.15 -3.04
CA PHE A 483 16.58 -7.65 -3.19
C PHE A 483 16.20 -7.41 -4.65
N GLU A 484 17.14 -6.88 -5.43
CA GLU A 484 17.01 -6.68 -6.88
C GLU A 484 16.90 -8.03 -7.59
N MET A 485 17.73 -9.02 -7.22
CA MET A 485 17.68 -10.37 -7.80
C MET A 485 16.39 -11.13 -7.45
N ASN A 486 15.91 -11.06 -6.20
CA ASN A 486 14.62 -11.68 -5.83
C ASN A 486 13.44 -11.06 -6.61
N SER A 487 13.50 -9.76 -6.89
CA SER A 487 12.48 -9.09 -7.70
C SER A 487 12.48 -9.61 -9.14
N ILE A 488 13.66 -9.75 -9.75
CA ILE A 488 13.83 -10.32 -11.09
C ILE A 488 13.37 -11.78 -11.12
N GLU A 489 13.77 -12.61 -10.14
CA GLU A 489 13.34 -14.01 -10.03
C GLU A 489 11.81 -14.13 -9.93
N THR A 490 11.18 -13.26 -9.14
CA THR A 490 9.72 -13.22 -8.98
C THR A 490 9.02 -12.90 -10.30
N TRP A 491 9.50 -11.89 -11.03
CA TRP A 491 8.89 -11.48 -12.30
C TRP A 491 9.09 -12.50 -13.41
N VAL A 492 10.26 -13.14 -13.49
CA VAL A 492 10.51 -14.20 -14.49
C VAL A 492 9.71 -15.46 -14.15
N SER A 493 9.50 -15.76 -12.87
CA SER A 493 8.64 -16.88 -12.45
C SER A 493 7.17 -16.64 -12.75
N ALA A 494 6.70 -15.39 -12.71
CA ALA A 494 5.33 -15.03 -13.09
C ALA A 494 5.03 -15.36 -14.57
N VAL A 495 6.01 -15.20 -15.46
CA VAL A 495 5.87 -15.56 -16.88
C VAL A 495 5.48 -17.02 -17.07
N LEU A 496 6.03 -17.92 -16.26
CA LEU A 496 5.71 -19.35 -16.30
C LEU A 496 4.27 -19.63 -15.85
N THR A 497 3.78 -18.89 -14.85
CA THR A 497 2.40 -19.04 -14.37
C THR A 497 1.37 -18.41 -15.31
N ASP A 498 1.73 -17.32 -15.98
CA ASP A 498 0.88 -16.63 -16.95
C ASP A 498 0.75 -17.48 -18.23
N ASP A 499 1.83 -18.17 -18.62
CA ASP A 499 1.83 -19.16 -19.70
C ASP A 499 0.92 -20.38 -19.39
N ASP A 500 1.00 -20.93 -18.18
CA ASP A 500 0.11 -22.00 -17.72
C ASP A 500 -1.36 -21.52 -17.74
N THR A 501 -1.62 -20.32 -17.23
CA THR A 501 -2.96 -19.70 -17.18
C THR A 501 -3.53 -19.46 -18.58
N CYS A 502 -2.72 -18.96 -19.53
CA CYS A 502 -3.12 -18.84 -20.92
C CYS A 502 -3.53 -20.22 -21.49
N THR A 503 -2.73 -21.27 -21.29
CA THR A 503 -3.02 -22.59 -21.89
C THR A 503 -4.19 -23.32 -21.22
N ASP A 504 -4.47 -23.06 -19.93
CA ASP A 504 -5.61 -23.60 -19.19
C ASP A 504 -6.95 -23.12 -19.77
N GLY A 505 -7.01 -21.89 -20.30
CA GLY A 505 -8.19 -21.35 -20.98
C GLY A 505 -8.61 -22.16 -22.22
N PHE A 506 -7.71 -22.98 -22.77
CA PHE A 506 -7.94 -23.86 -23.92
C PHE A 506 -8.16 -25.33 -23.54
N SER A 507 -8.32 -25.62 -22.26
CA SER A 507 -8.67 -26.96 -21.77
C SER A 507 -10.16 -27.28 -22.04
N GLY A 508 -10.45 -28.53 -22.43
CA GLY A 508 -11.81 -29.02 -22.73
C GLY A 508 -12.00 -29.60 -24.14
N GLN A 509 -13.04 -30.43 -24.30
CA GLN A 509 -13.35 -31.16 -25.54
C GLN A 509 -14.01 -30.30 -26.63
N TYR A 510 -14.42 -29.06 -26.29
CA TYR A 510 -15.20 -28.18 -27.17
C TYR A 510 -14.36 -27.07 -27.82
N MET A 511 -13.03 -27.14 -27.73
CA MET A 511 -12.11 -26.20 -28.37
C MET A 511 -11.64 -26.78 -29.71
N ASN A 512 -11.51 -25.96 -30.74
CA ASN A 512 -10.89 -26.37 -31.98
C ASN A 512 -9.47 -26.93 -31.72
N GLY A 513 -9.21 -28.16 -32.21
CA GLY A 513 -7.96 -28.88 -31.94
C GLY A 513 -6.73 -28.22 -32.56
N GLU A 514 -6.88 -27.58 -33.72
CA GLU A 514 -5.81 -26.85 -34.41
C GLU A 514 -5.46 -25.56 -33.67
N LEU A 515 -6.47 -24.76 -33.29
CA LEU A 515 -6.31 -23.55 -32.48
C LEU A 515 -5.60 -23.87 -31.16
N LYS A 516 -6.07 -24.90 -30.45
CA LYS A 516 -5.49 -25.36 -29.19
C LYS A 516 -4.03 -25.78 -29.36
N THR A 517 -3.71 -26.48 -30.44
CA THR A 517 -2.35 -26.94 -30.73
C THR A 517 -1.42 -25.76 -31.05
N MET A 518 -1.90 -24.78 -31.82
CA MET A 518 -1.14 -23.58 -32.15
C MET A 518 -0.83 -22.73 -30.91
N VAL A 519 -1.84 -22.42 -30.09
CA VAL A 519 -1.65 -21.63 -28.86
C VAL A 519 -0.70 -22.35 -27.91
N ARG A 520 -0.91 -23.66 -27.69
CA ARG A 520 -0.02 -24.46 -26.82
C ARG A 520 1.42 -24.45 -27.32
N LYS A 521 1.66 -24.56 -28.64
CA LYS A 521 3.00 -24.54 -29.21
C LYS A 521 3.70 -23.20 -28.97
N GLU A 522 3.02 -22.09 -29.24
CA GLU A 522 3.59 -20.75 -29.09
C GLU A 522 3.86 -20.41 -27.61
N VAL A 523 2.95 -20.79 -26.71
CA VAL A 523 3.08 -20.51 -25.26
C VAL A 523 4.12 -21.40 -24.61
N LEU A 524 4.20 -22.69 -24.96
CA LEU A 524 5.28 -23.56 -24.47
C LEU A 524 6.66 -23.06 -24.87
N ASN A 525 6.79 -22.45 -26.05
CA ASN A 525 8.05 -21.85 -26.47
C ASN A 525 8.46 -20.67 -25.56
N ILE A 526 7.50 -19.84 -25.12
CA ILE A 526 7.75 -18.78 -24.13
C ILE A 526 8.16 -19.39 -22.79
N ALA A 527 7.42 -20.40 -22.31
CA ALA A 527 7.71 -21.04 -21.03
C ALA A 527 9.11 -21.68 -21.00
N HIS A 528 9.52 -22.31 -22.10
CA HIS A 528 10.87 -22.84 -22.25
C HIS A 528 11.94 -21.74 -22.18
N LEU A 529 11.74 -20.63 -22.89
CA LEU A 529 12.67 -19.50 -22.87
C LEU A 529 12.72 -18.81 -21.50
N ALA A 530 11.57 -18.65 -20.83
CA ALA A 530 11.47 -18.10 -19.49
C ALA A 530 12.17 -19.00 -18.45
N SER A 531 12.04 -20.32 -18.56
CA SER A 531 12.76 -21.27 -17.71
C SER A 531 14.28 -21.20 -17.93
N ILE A 532 14.73 -21.01 -19.17
CA ILE A 532 16.15 -20.81 -19.49
C ILE A 532 16.63 -19.48 -18.90
N ALA A 533 15.85 -18.40 -19.06
CA ALA A 533 16.16 -17.09 -18.50
C ALA A 533 16.24 -17.14 -16.96
N LEU A 534 15.31 -17.82 -16.30
CA LEU A 534 15.31 -18.01 -14.85
C LEU A 534 16.56 -18.77 -14.39
N THR A 535 17.02 -19.75 -15.17
CA THR A 535 18.25 -20.49 -14.88
C THR A 535 19.48 -19.57 -14.89
N PHE A 536 19.59 -18.69 -15.89
CA PHE A 536 20.69 -17.74 -15.97
C PHE A 536 20.60 -16.63 -14.91
N VAL A 537 19.39 -16.14 -14.61
CA VAL A 537 19.12 -15.20 -13.50
C VAL A 537 19.57 -15.81 -12.17
N ASN A 538 19.15 -17.04 -11.87
CA ASN A 538 19.54 -17.77 -10.66
C ASN A 538 21.05 -18.05 -10.60
N LYS A 539 21.70 -18.27 -11.75
CA LYS A 539 23.15 -18.45 -11.82
C LYS A 539 23.87 -17.15 -11.49
N PHE A 540 23.43 -16.03 -12.07
CA PHE A 540 23.96 -14.70 -11.75
C PHE A 540 23.72 -14.29 -10.29
N ALA A 541 22.59 -14.67 -9.70
CA ALA A 541 22.29 -14.40 -8.29
C ALA A 541 23.24 -15.10 -7.30
N LYS A 542 23.90 -16.19 -7.73
CA LYS A 542 24.74 -17.04 -6.87
C LYS A 542 26.24 -16.77 -6.98
N GLY A 543 26.69 -15.97 -7.95
CA GLY A 543 28.10 -15.66 -8.18
C GLY A 543 28.36 -15.09 -9.56
#